data_AF-A0A6G2ICE6-F1
#
_entry.id   AF-A0A6G2ICE6-F1
#
_cell.length_a   1.000
_cell.length_b   1.000
_cell.length_c   1.000
_cell.angle_alpha   90.00
_cell.angle_beta   90.00
_cell.angle_gamma   90.00
#
_symmetry.space_group_name_H-M   'P 1'
#
loop_
_entity.id
_entity.type
_entity.pdbx_description
1 polymer ?
#
loop_
_entity_poly.entity_id
_entity_poly.type
_entity_poly.pdbx_seq_one_letter_code
_entity_poly.pdbx_strand_id
1 'polypeptide(L)' 'MLLCMASNQQTRPGIGELAKDTARRRIGVVMGEVGGRVQIRPVGGGREWDAMPNHVVAPSAREELSARLAVRNGNSRDGL' A
#
# COMPACT_ATOMS: atom_id res chain seq x y z
N MET A 1 3.42 24.04 10.66
CA MET A 1 2.73 22.73 10.63
C MET A 1 3.77 21.71 10.22
N LEU A 2 4.17 20.86 11.16
CA LEU A 2 5.43 20.11 11.14
C LEU A 2 5.43 19.02 10.06
N LEU A 3 6.37 19.12 9.10
CA LEU A 3 6.70 18.06 8.16
C LEU A 3 7.25 16.89 8.97
N CYS A 4 6.47 15.82 9.11
CA CYS A 4 6.88 14.63 9.85
C CYS A 4 8.16 14.05 9.22
N MET A 5 9.30 14.33 9.87
CA MET A 5 10.54 13.61 9.67
C MET A 5 10.32 12.17 10.15
N ALA A 6 10.01 11.24 9.24
CA ALA A 6 9.89 9.84 9.59
C ALA A 6 11.31 9.24 9.70
N SER A 7 11.76 9.15 10.94
CA SER A 7 12.95 8.41 11.38
C SER A 7 12.94 6.98 10.79
N ASN A 8 14.11 6.56 10.30
CA ASN A 8 14.39 5.33 9.57
C ASN A 8 14.36 4.06 10.46
N GLN A 9 13.40 3.96 11.39
CA GLN A 9 13.10 2.75 12.14
C GLN A 9 11.87 2.14 11.46
N GLN A 10 12.11 1.25 10.49
CA GLN A 10 11.07 0.68 9.63
C GLN A 10 10.19 -0.30 10.42
N THR A 11 9.29 0.25 11.24
CA THR A 11 8.11 -0.49 11.72
C THR A 11 7.29 -0.84 10.49
N ARG A 12 6.83 -2.10 10.39
CA ARG A 12 5.96 -2.52 9.27
C ARG A 12 4.75 -1.59 9.18
N PRO A 13 4.27 -1.27 7.96
CA PRO A 13 3.10 -0.40 7.80
C PRO A 13 1.91 -0.89 8.63
N GLY A 14 1.30 0.03 9.35
CA GLY A 14 0.13 -0.24 10.19
C GLY A 14 -1.17 -0.36 9.37
N ILE A 15 -2.24 -0.80 10.04
CA ILE A 15 -3.58 -0.84 9.44
C ILE A 15 -3.98 0.57 8.98
N GLY A 16 -4.47 0.68 7.74
CA GLY A 16 -4.82 1.93 7.08
C GLY A 16 -3.65 2.60 6.35
N GLU A 17 -2.42 2.13 6.54
CA GLU A 17 -1.25 2.67 5.84
C GLU A 17 -1.00 1.99 4.49
N LEU A 18 -0.31 2.70 3.61
CA LEU A 18 0.14 2.13 2.35
C LEU A 18 1.31 1.18 2.57
N ALA A 19 1.22 0.03 1.93
CA ALA A 19 2.25 -0.98 1.93
C ALA A 19 2.55 -1.48 0.52
N LYS A 20 3.82 -1.81 0.31
CA LYS A 20 4.32 -2.55 -0.85
C LYS A 20 4.49 -4.01 -0.45
N ASP A 21 3.78 -4.89 -1.14
CA ASP A 21 4.07 -6.33 -1.16
C ASP A 21 5.20 -6.56 -2.16
N THR A 22 6.41 -6.85 -1.68
CA THR A 22 7.59 -7.05 -2.51
C THR A 22 7.54 -8.35 -3.31
N ALA A 23 6.88 -9.41 -2.80
CA ALA A 23 6.70 -10.67 -3.52
C ALA A 23 5.82 -10.48 -4.76
N ARG A 24 4.74 -9.71 -4.62
CA ARG A 24 3.80 -9.47 -5.72
C ARG A 24 4.12 -8.23 -6.54
N ARG A 25 5.03 -7.38 -6.06
CA ARG A 25 5.35 -6.05 -6.61
C ARG A 25 4.09 -5.18 -6.74
N ARG A 26 3.20 -5.24 -5.75
CA ARG A 26 1.92 -4.52 -5.70
C ARG A 26 1.86 -3.60 -4.50
N ILE A 27 1.16 -2.49 -4.65
CA ILE A 27 0.93 -1.51 -3.58
C ILE A 27 -0.55 -1.49 -3.25
N GLY A 28 -0.84 -1.42 -1.95
CA GLY A 28 -2.19 -1.34 -1.43
C GLY A 28 -2.21 -0.81 -0.01
N VAL A 29 -3.39 -0.80 0.59
CA VAL A 29 -3.62 -0.37 1.97
C VAL A 29 -3.72 -1.60 2.87
N VAL A 30 -3.01 -1.59 3.99
CA VAL A 30 -3.12 -2.65 5.00
C VAL A 30 -4.51 -2.62 5.63
N MET A 31 -5.22 -3.73 5.59
CA MET A 31 -6.56 -3.86 6.15
C MET A 31 -6.56 -4.54 7.53
N GLY A 32 -5.54 -5.37 7.80
CA GLY A 32 -5.43 -6.12 9.04
C GLY A 32 -4.36 -7.20 8.97
N GLU A 33 -4.18 -7.93 10.07
CA GLU A 33 -3.35 -9.13 10.13
C GLU A 33 -4.19 -10.28 10.69
N VAL A 34 -4.28 -11.38 9.95
CA VAL A 34 -5.06 -12.58 10.32
C VAL A 34 -4.25 -13.83 9.98
N GLY A 35 -4.14 -14.75 10.94
CA GLY A 35 -3.41 -16.02 10.73
C GLY A 35 -1.94 -15.83 10.36
N GLY A 36 -1.30 -14.76 10.85
CA GLY A 36 0.10 -14.43 10.54
C GLY A 36 0.31 -13.88 9.13
N ARG A 37 -0.76 -13.44 8.45
CA ARG A 37 -0.71 -12.79 7.13
C ARG A 37 -1.28 -11.40 7.20
N VAL A 38 -0.67 -10.48 6.47
CA VAL A 38 -1.16 -9.12 6.31
C VAL A 38 -2.16 -9.10 5.17
N GLN A 39 -3.39 -8.66 5.42
CA GLN A 39 -4.38 -8.43 4.38
C GLN A 39 -4.17 -7.04 3.78
N ILE A 40 -4.06 -6.97 2.46
CA ILE A 40 -3.81 -5.74 1.72
C ILE A 40 -4.90 -5.56 0.65
N ARG A 41 -5.48 -4.36 0.56
CA ARG A 41 -6.46 -3.98 -0.46
C ARG A 41 -5.82 -3.09 -1.52
N PRO A 42 -6.13 -3.24 -2.83
CA PRO A 42 -5.58 -2.33 -3.84
C PRO A 42 -6.02 -0.88 -3.57
N VAL A 43 -5.18 0.10 -3.91
CA VAL A 43 -5.44 1.53 -3.65
C VAL A 43 -6.74 2.01 -4.33
N GLY A 44 -7.08 1.47 -5.50
CA GLY A 44 -8.31 1.79 -6.22
C GLY A 44 -9.53 0.97 -5.78
N GLY A 45 -9.41 0.16 -4.74
CA GLY A 45 -10.41 -0.83 -4.36
C GLY A 45 -10.28 -2.15 -5.11
N GLY A 46 -11.23 -3.05 -4.89
CA GLY A 46 -11.20 -4.42 -5.40
C GLY A 46 -10.79 -5.45 -4.34
N ARG A 47 -10.46 -6.66 -4.79
CA ARG A 47 -10.25 -7.82 -3.92
C ARG A 47 -8.95 -7.71 -3.13
N GLU A 48 -9.07 -7.90 -1.82
CA GLU A 48 -7.93 -8.05 -0.90
C GLU A 48 -7.08 -9.26 -1.23
N TRP A 49 -5.81 -9.19 -0.84
CA TRP A 49 -4.89 -10.31 -0.92
C TRP A 49 -4.06 -10.44 0.35
N ASP A 50 -3.64 -11.67 0.63
CA ASP A 50 -2.75 -11.97 1.73
C ASP A 50 -1.27 -11.81 1.33
N ALA A 51 -0.51 -11.10 2.15
CA ALA A 51 0.94 -10.97 2.05
C ALA A 51 1.64 -11.56 3.29
N MET A 52 2.81 -12.14 3.07
CA MET A 52 3.67 -12.54 4.19
C MET A 52 4.25 -11.30 4.86
N PRO A 53 4.21 -11.17 6.20
CA PRO A 53 4.62 -9.95 6.89
C PRO A 53 6.07 -9.49 6.60
N ASN A 54 6.97 -10.42 6.28
CA ASN A 54 8.36 -10.13 5.89
C ASN A 54 8.51 -9.53 4.47
N HIS A 55 7.45 -9.54 3.66
CA HIS A 55 7.42 -8.94 2.33
C HIS A 55 6.65 -7.61 2.30
N VAL A 56 6.10 -7.18 3.45
CA VAL A 56 5.31 -5.95 3.57
C VAL A 56 6.20 -4.84 4.10
N VAL A 57 6.47 -3.87 3.23
CA VAL A 57 7.31 -2.71 3.53
C VAL A 57 6.59 -1.41 3.18
N ALA A 58 7.02 -0.29 3.77
CA ALA A 58 6.51 1.01 3.33
C ALA A 58 6.98 1.27 1.89
N PRO A 59 6.09 1.75 0.99
CA PRO A 59 6.51 2.19 -0.33
C PRO A 59 7.36 3.45 -0.23
N SER A 60 8.22 3.67 -1.22
CA SER A 60 8.84 5.00 -1.38
C SER A 60 7.80 6.05 -1.75
N ALA A 61 8.09 7.33 -1.49
CA ALA A 61 7.20 8.44 -1.86
C ALA A 61 6.84 8.45 -3.35
N ARG A 62 7.78 8.06 -4.23
CA ARG A 62 7.56 7.95 -5.68
C ARG A 62 6.58 6.84 -6.03
N GLU A 63 6.71 5.70 -5.36
CA GLU A 63 5.84 4.54 -5.55
C GLU A 63 4.43 4.81 -5.05
N GLU A 64 4.30 5.45 -3.89
CA GLU A 64 3.00 5.91 -3.38
C GLU A 64 2.32 6.88 -4.36
N LEU A 65 3.03 7.91 -4.81
CA LEU A 65 2.48 8.87 -5.77
C LEU A 65 2.02 8.17 -7.04
N SER A 66 2.84 7.28 -7.57
CA SER A 66 2.54 6.52 -8.79
C SER A 66 1.30 5.64 -8.61
N ALA A 67 1.15 4.97 -7.46
CA ALA A 67 -0.02 4.15 -7.16
C ALA A 67 -1.31 4.98 -7.10
N ARG A 68 -1.27 6.15 -6.44
CA ARG A 68 -2.43 7.07 -6.37
C ARG A 68 -2.81 7.64 -7.73
N LEU A 69 -1.81 7.97 -8.56
CA LEU A 69 -2.04 8.46 -9.92
C LEU A 69 -2.62 7.38 -10.84
N ALA A 70 -2.17 6.13 -10.71
CA ALA A 70 -2.71 5.02 -11.49
C ALA A 70 -4.22 4.82 -11.26
N VAL A 71 -4.69 4.97 -10.02
CA VAL A 71 -6.13 4.94 -9.70
C VAL A 71 -6.88 6.08 -10.39
N ARG A 72 -6.39 7.31 -10.27
CA ARG A 72 -7.01 8.47 -10.94
C ARG A 72 -7.05 8.30 -12.46
N ASN A 73 -5.96 7.85 -13.06
CA ASN A 73 -5.86 7.64 -14.50
C ASN A 73 -6.74 6.48 -14.98
N GLY A 74 -6.88 5.41 -14.20
CA GLY A 74 -7.83 4.33 -14.48
C GLY A 74 -9.27 4.84 -14.51
N ASN A 75 -9.66 5.58 -13.46
CA ASN A 75 -11.01 6.14 -13.36
C ASN A 75 -11.33 7.14 -14.50
N SER A 76 -10.35 7.90 -15.00
CA SER A 76 -10.55 8.80 -16.14
C SER A 76 -10.75 8.06 -17.47
N ARG A 77 -10.30 6.81 -17.59
CA ARG A 77 -10.39 6.02 -18.83
C ARG A 77 -11.69 5.24 -18.93
N ASP A 78 -12.31 4.90 -17.80
CA ASP A 78 -13.61 4.22 -17.74
C ASP A 78 -14.80 5.17 -17.91
N GLY A 79 -14.56 6.49 -17.98
CA GLY A 79 -15.58 7.53 -18.14
C GLY A 79 -15.76 8.06 -19.57
N LEU A 80 -15.25 7.37 -20.60
CA LEU A 80 -15.41 7.71 -22.03
C LEU A 80 -16.39 6.76 -22.73
#